data_AF-A0A959RR38-F1
#
_entry.id   AF-A0A959RR38-F1
#
_cell.length_a   1.000
_cell.length_b   1.000
_cell.length_c   1.000
_cell.angle_alpha   90.00
_cell.angle_beta   90.00
_cell.angle_gamma   90.00
#
_symmetry.space_group_name_H-M   'P 1'
#
loop_
_entity.id
_entity.type
_entity.pdbx_description
1 polymer ?
#
loop_
_entity_poly.entity_id
_entity_poly.type
_entity_poly.pdbx_seq_one_letter_code
_entity_poly.pdbx_strand_id
1 'polypeptide(L)'
;LKGKYLLNLDTEDDYELTIGCAGGIDVTCSGQYETKKANDVQFYQLMIKGLTGGHSGMEIQKGLANVNKLMNRLLVELSREIKIDISCINGGGLRNAIPRESVAIIATTSAMEDSLKNAVKKWEGIFKKEYAFTDKNLQVALLPHTKQESLLEDQFRENLLQALYACPNGIYRMNPRINELVQTSNNIAKVSVQDGNFSIGCLGRSSVDSEKMDLVNAIRAAFAGLKGTIELSGEYPGWEPKPDASIVTIMRNLY
;
A
#
# COMPACT_ATOMS: atom_id res chain seq x y z
N LEU A 1 -25.25 -34.17 -6.90
CA LEU A 1 -25.99 -34.03 -5.63
C LEU A 1 -26.87 -32.78 -5.69
N LYS A 2 -28.05 -32.79 -5.05
CA LYS A 2 -28.89 -31.61 -4.81
C LYS A 2 -28.99 -31.41 -3.30
N GLY A 3 -28.49 -30.31 -2.78
CA GLY A 3 -28.53 -29.96 -1.36
C GLY A 3 -28.99 -28.51 -1.17
N LYS A 4 -29.74 -28.24 -0.11
CA LYS A 4 -30.22 -26.88 0.23
C LYS A 4 -29.22 -26.08 1.07
N TYR A 5 -28.30 -26.78 1.76
CA TYR A 5 -27.32 -26.20 2.66
C TYR A 5 -25.94 -26.79 2.38
N LEU A 6 -24.92 -25.97 2.57
CA LEU A 6 -23.50 -26.36 2.59
C LEU A 6 -22.94 -25.90 3.93
N LEU A 7 -22.31 -26.82 4.65
CA LEU A 7 -21.59 -26.52 5.88
C LEU A 7 -20.10 -26.62 5.57
N ASN A 8 -19.41 -25.49 5.60
CA ASN A 8 -17.96 -25.45 5.50
C ASN A 8 -17.38 -25.76 6.90
N LEU A 9 -16.41 -26.68 6.98
CA LEU A 9 -15.75 -27.11 8.22
C LEU A 9 -14.31 -26.58 8.34
N ASP A 10 -13.98 -25.54 7.57
CA ASP A 10 -12.65 -24.93 7.47
C ASP A 10 -12.48 -23.71 8.41
N THR A 11 -13.39 -23.55 9.39
CA THR A 11 -13.22 -22.55 10.45
C THR A 11 -12.39 -23.17 11.57
N GLU A 12 -11.35 -22.45 12.01
CA GLU A 12 -10.34 -22.96 12.95
C GLU A 12 -10.65 -22.67 14.43
N ASP A 13 -11.78 -22.00 14.72
CA ASP A 13 -12.23 -21.71 16.09
C ASP A 13 -13.57 -22.43 16.38
N ASP A 14 -13.60 -23.16 17.50
CA ASP A 14 -14.72 -24.01 17.91
C ASP A 14 -16.02 -23.24 18.20
N TYR A 15 -15.93 -21.94 18.51
CA TYR A 15 -17.07 -21.11 18.89
C TYR A 15 -17.38 -20.00 17.88
N GLU A 16 -16.76 -20.04 16.69
CA GLU A 16 -17.00 -19.06 15.62
C GLU A 16 -17.77 -19.66 14.44
N LEU A 17 -18.73 -18.90 13.93
CA LEU A 17 -19.46 -19.22 12.70
C LEU A 17 -19.05 -18.24 11.60
N THR A 18 -18.24 -18.71 10.66
CA THR A 18 -17.91 -17.94 9.45
C THR A 18 -19.10 -17.94 8.49
N ILE A 19 -19.70 -16.77 8.28
CA ILE A 19 -20.88 -16.61 7.40
C ILE A 19 -20.59 -15.82 6.12
N GLY A 20 -19.32 -15.47 5.89
CA GLY A 20 -18.87 -14.73 4.73
C GLY A 20 -17.35 -14.60 4.68
N CYS A 21 -16.81 -14.26 3.52
CA CYS A 21 -15.40 -13.94 3.33
C CYS A 21 -15.22 -12.91 2.22
N ALA A 22 -14.15 -12.12 2.29
CA ALA A 22 -13.82 -11.21 1.20
C ALA A 22 -13.22 -11.97 0.02
N GLY A 23 -13.65 -11.61 -1.19
CA GLY A 23 -12.95 -11.93 -2.43
C GLY A 23 -11.71 -11.07 -2.57
N GLY A 24 -10.93 -11.30 -3.61
CA GLY A 24 -9.71 -10.54 -3.85
C GLY A 24 -9.34 -10.47 -5.32
N ILE A 25 -8.54 -9.46 -5.67
CA ILE A 25 -8.00 -9.25 -7.00
C ILE A 25 -6.66 -8.51 -6.92
N ASP A 26 -5.66 -9.02 -7.61
CA ASP A 26 -4.39 -8.32 -7.77
C ASP A 26 -4.52 -7.27 -8.86
N VAL A 27 -4.06 -6.05 -8.59
CA VAL A 27 -3.98 -4.94 -9.54
C VAL A 27 -2.52 -4.53 -9.66
N THR A 28 -1.89 -4.82 -10.79
CA THR A 28 -0.48 -4.47 -11.03
C THR A 28 -0.39 -3.43 -12.14
N CYS A 29 0.22 -2.28 -11.85
CA CYS A 29 0.57 -1.29 -12.86
C CYS A 29 2.08 -1.33 -13.11
N SER A 30 2.49 -1.56 -14.35
CA SER A 30 3.91 -1.61 -14.71
C SER A 30 4.20 -1.00 -16.07
N GLY A 31 5.41 -0.52 -16.26
CA GLY A 31 5.84 0.07 -17.51
C GLY A 31 7.28 0.56 -17.46
N GLN A 32 7.64 1.35 -18.47
CA GLN A 32 8.95 1.97 -18.59
C GLN A 32 8.84 3.49 -18.42
N TYR A 33 9.94 4.10 -18.01
CA TYR A 33 10.06 5.54 -17.89
C TYR A 33 11.44 6.02 -18.34
N GLU A 34 11.54 7.27 -18.77
CA GLU A 34 12.79 7.89 -19.15
C GLU A 34 13.61 8.32 -17.94
N THR A 35 14.93 8.21 -18.07
CA THR A 35 15.86 8.66 -17.02
C THR A 35 16.64 9.88 -17.49
N LYS A 36 17.03 10.73 -16.55
CA LYS A 36 17.94 11.86 -16.77
C LYS A 36 19.26 11.64 -16.02
N LYS A 37 20.33 12.25 -16.53
CA LYS A 37 21.64 12.23 -15.86
C LYS A 37 21.62 13.12 -14.62
N ALA A 38 22.33 12.69 -13.59
CA ALA A 38 22.62 13.49 -12.42
C ALA A 38 23.83 14.40 -12.70
N ASN A 39 23.68 15.71 -12.47
CA ASN A 39 24.76 16.68 -12.58
C ASN A 39 24.83 17.47 -11.27
N ASP A 40 26.03 17.63 -10.71
CA ASP A 40 26.30 18.46 -9.52
C ASP A 40 25.44 18.15 -8.28
N VAL A 41 25.14 16.87 -8.05
CA VAL A 41 24.36 16.37 -6.91
C VAL A 41 25.09 15.29 -6.13
N GLN A 42 24.69 15.14 -4.86
CA GLN A 42 25.07 14.04 -3.98
C GLN A 42 23.87 13.13 -3.76
N PHE A 43 24.12 11.83 -3.62
CA PHE A 43 23.07 10.83 -3.42
C PHE A 43 22.97 10.41 -1.96
N TYR A 44 21.74 10.12 -1.56
CA TYR A 44 21.42 9.65 -0.22
C TYR A 44 20.41 8.51 -0.30
N GLN A 45 20.60 7.51 0.55
CA GLN A 45 19.64 6.45 0.79
C GLN A 45 18.70 6.86 1.91
N LEU A 46 17.44 7.09 1.56
CA LEU A 46 16.35 7.36 2.48
C LEU A 46 15.61 6.05 2.78
N MET A 47 15.46 5.72 4.06
CA MET A 47 14.82 4.49 4.50
C MET A 47 13.71 4.79 5.49
N ILE A 48 12.57 4.11 5.33
CA ILE A 48 11.56 3.97 6.38
C ILE A 48 11.50 2.49 6.73
N LYS A 49 11.67 2.16 8.00
CA LYS A 49 11.68 0.77 8.50
C LYS A 49 11.09 0.66 9.89
N GLY A 50 10.95 -0.58 10.37
CA GLY A 50 10.47 -0.86 11.73
C GLY A 50 8.96 -0.72 11.91
N LEU A 51 8.19 -0.60 10.82
CA LEU A 51 6.73 -0.70 10.88
C LEU A 51 6.33 -2.13 11.27
N THR A 52 5.17 -2.23 11.92
CA THR A 52 4.66 -3.50 12.46
C THR A 52 4.34 -4.46 11.32
N GLY A 53 3.68 -3.96 10.28
CA GLY A 53 3.15 -4.78 9.18
C GLY A 53 2.11 -5.78 9.66
N GLY A 54 1.68 -6.66 8.77
CA GLY A 54 0.65 -7.63 9.08
C GLY A 54 -0.03 -8.18 7.83
N HIS A 55 -1.00 -9.06 8.01
CA HIS A 55 -1.80 -9.59 6.90
C HIS A 55 -2.78 -8.55 6.37
N SER A 56 -2.76 -8.29 5.06
CA SER A 56 -3.52 -7.19 4.43
C SER A 56 -5.04 -7.38 4.36
N GLY A 57 -5.55 -8.56 4.76
CA GLY A 57 -6.98 -8.80 4.97
C GLY A 57 -7.33 -8.69 6.46
N MET A 58 -6.98 -9.72 7.22
CA MET A 58 -7.23 -9.86 8.66
C MET A 58 -6.77 -8.69 9.55
N GLU A 59 -5.75 -7.93 9.17
CA GLU A 59 -5.17 -6.88 10.03
C GLU A 59 -5.32 -5.47 9.44
N ILE A 60 -6.04 -5.32 8.33
CA ILE A 60 -6.18 -4.02 7.63
C ILE A 60 -6.90 -2.97 8.48
N GLN A 61 -7.77 -3.42 9.39
CA GLN A 61 -8.53 -2.59 10.33
C GLN A 61 -7.71 -2.12 11.54
N LYS A 62 -6.50 -2.66 11.76
CA LYS A 62 -5.66 -2.31 12.91
C LYS A 62 -5.00 -0.92 12.80
N GLY A 63 -5.24 -0.19 11.71
CA GLY A 63 -4.69 1.16 11.51
C GLY A 63 -3.17 1.20 11.32
N LEU A 64 -2.56 0.07 10.94
CA LEU A 64 -1.12 -0.05 10.74
C LEU A 64 -0.64 0.81 9.57
N ALA A 65 0.54 1.41 9.70
CA ALA A 65 1.14 2.18 8.62
C ALA A 65 1.45 1.30 7.40
N ASN A 66 1.20 1.82 6.20
CA ASN A 66 1.73 1.27 4.96
C ASN A 66 2.99 2.06 4.57
N VAL A 67 4.15 1.38 4.54
CA VAL A 67 5.43 2.05 4.28
C VAL A 67 5.51 2.73 2.92
N ASN A 68 4.82 2.20 1.89
CA ASN A 68 4.83 2.78 0.55
C ASN A 68 4.08 4.12 0.55
N LYS A 69 2.98 4.23 1.29
CA LYS A 69 2.26 5.50 1.49
C LYS A 69 3.11 6.51 2.28
N LEU A 70 3.80 6.07 3.34
CA LEU A 70 4.66 6.95 4.13
C LEU A 70 5.89 7.42 3.35
N MET A 71 6.55 6.54 2.61
CA MET A 71 7.68 6.91 1.76
C MET A 71 7.24 7.93 0.70
N ASN A 72 6.11 7.69 0.04
CA ASN A 72 5.56 8.64 -0.93
C ASN A 72 5.23 10.00 -0.30
N ARG A 73 4.60 10.00 0.88
CA ARG A 73 4.31 11.25 1.62
C ARG A 73 5.59 11.99 1.96
N LEU A 74 6.60 11.30 2.47
CA LEU A 74 7.88 11.89 2.80
C LEU A 74 8.55 12.53 1.57
N LEU A 75 8.59 11.81 0.45
CA LEU A 75 9.18 12.31 -0.80
C LEU A 75 8.45 13.57 -1.31
N VAL A 76 7.11 13.57 -1.32
CA VAL A 76 6.32 14.75 -1.73
C VAL A 76 6.62 15.96 -0.85
N GLU A 77 6.68 15.76 0.47
CA GLU A 77 6.90 16.87 1.41
C GLU A 77 8.34 17.38 1.38
N LEU A 78 9.32 16.49 1.22
CA LEU A 78 10.71 16.89 0.98
C LEU A 78 10.84 17.69 -0.32
N SER A 79 10.19 17.27 -1.41
CA SER A 79 10.19 18.00 -2.70
C SER A 79 9.56 19.39 -2.63
N ARG A 80 8.71 19.68 -1.64
CA ARG A 80 8.14 21.02 -1.42
C ARG A 80 9.09 21.95 -0.68
N GLU A 81 9.88 21.41 0.23
CA GLU A 81 10.80 22.19 1.07
C GLU A 81 12.19 22.33 0.42
N ILE A 82 12.61 21.33 -0.35
CA ILE A 82 13.98 21.17 -0.83
C ILE A 82 13.95 20.66 -2.28
N LYS A 83 14.86 21.18 -3.10
CA LYS A 83 15.09 20.61 -4.44
C LYS A 83 15.74 19.23 -4.30
N ILE A 84 14.93 18.20 -4.39
CA ILE A 84 15.37 16.80 -4.46
C ILE A 84 14.94 16.15 -5.77
N ASP A 85 15.79 15.26 -6.26
CA ASP A 85 15.47 14.31 -7.33
C ASP A 85 15.42 12.89 -6.76
N ILE A 86 14.74 11.99 -7.46
CA ILE A 86 14.60 10.59 -7.08
C ILE A 86 15.28 9.76 -8.13
N SER A 87 16.04 8.75 -7.71
CA SER A 87 16.65 7.74 -8.58
C SER A 87 15.84 6.45 -8.57
N CYS A 88 15.52 5.94 -7.38
CA CYS A 88 14.78 4.69 -7.24
C CYS A 88 13.88 4.68 -6.00
N ILE A 89 12.87 3.81 -6.02
CA ILE A 89 12.00 3.50 -4.89
C ILE A 89 11.76 2.00 -4.87
N ASN A 90 12.05 1.35 -3.75
CA ASN A 90 11.76 -0.06 -3.53
C ASN A 90 11.10 -0.21 -2.16
N GLY A 91 9.88 -0.74 -2.10
CA GLY A 91 9.16 -0.90 -0.84
C GLY A 91 8.17 -2.04 -0.86
N GLY A 92 8.10 -2.75 0.26
CA GLY A 92 7.26 -3.93 0.43
C GLY A 92 7.78 -5.18 -0.30
N GLY A 93 6.87 -6.10 -0.62
CA GLY A 93 7.26 -7.38 -1.22
C GLY A 93 6.09 -8.33 -1.46
N LEU A 94 5.56 -8.93 -0.39
CA LEU A 94 4.47 -9.90 -0.48
C LEU A 94 3.12 -9.20 -0.69
N ARG A 95 2.34 -9.64 -1.69
CA ARG A 95 1.04 -9.04 -2.06
C ARG A 95 0.03 -8.97 -0.91
N ASN A 96 0.05 -9.97 -0.03
CA ASN A 96 -0.87 -10.12 1.09
C ASN A 96 -0.32 -9.57 2.41
N ALA A 97 0.81 -8.87 2.39
CA ALA A 97 1.39 -8.25 3.58
C ALA A 97 1.30 -6.72 3.51
N ILE A 98 0.93 -6.09 4.61
CA ILE A 98 1.09 -4.65 4.81
C ILE A 98 2.60 -4.38 4.87
N PRO A 99 3.16 -3.60 3.94
CA PRO A 99 4.60 -3.48 3.76
C PRO A 99 5.23 -2.66 4.88
N ARG A 100 6.38 -3.15 5.36
CA ARG A 100 7.04 -2.67 6.59
C ARG A 100 8.25 -1.77 6.36
N GLU A 101 8.89 -1.94 5.21
CA GLU A 101 10.14 -1.28 4.89
C GLU A 101 10.13 -0.78 3.44
N SER A 102 10.70 0.42 3.25
CA SER A 102 10.94 1.01 1.94
C SER A 102 12.24 1.78 1.95
N VAL A 103 12.94 1.70 0.82
CA VAL A 103 14.18 2.40 0.53
C VAL A 103 13.96 3.23 -0.73
N ALA A 104 14.38 4.48 -0.69
CA ALA A 104 14.48 5.34 -1.86
C ALA A 104 15.91 5.88 -1.96
N ILE A 105 16.44 5.96 -3.19
CA ILE A 105 17.66 6.71 -3.45
C ILE A 105 17.24 8.07 -3.99
N ILE A 106 17.66 9.12 -3.29
CA ILE A 106 17.38 10.52 -3.63
C ILE A 106 18.67 11.27 -3.88
N ALA A 107 18.58 12.37 -4.61
CA ALA A 107 19.71 13.25 -4.87
C ALA A 107 19.37 14.70 -4.55
N THR A 108 20.34 15.45 -4.03
CA THR A 108 20.24 16.89 -3.84
C THR A 108 21.61 17.54 -3.98
N THR A 109 21.68 18.87 -4.06
CA THR A 109 22.97 19.58 -4.12
C THR A 109 23.64 19.59 -2.75
N SER A 110 24.97 19.69 -2.70
CA SER A 110 25.71 19.77 -1.43
C SER A 110 25.25 20.94 -0.54
N ALA A 111 24.82 22.04 -1.14
CA ALA A 111 24.29 23.20 -0.44
C ALA A 111 22.98 22.92 0.34
N MET A 112 22.26 21.84 -0.01
CA MET A 112 20.98 21.47 0.59
C MET A 112 21.10 20.32 1.59
N GLU A 113 22.30 19.78 1.82
CA GLU A 113 22.51 18.59 2.67
C GLU A 113 21.99 18.78 4.09
N ASP A 114 22.29 19.91 4.74
CA ASP A 114 21.86 20.17 6.11
C ASP A 114 20.33 20.40 6.18
N SER A 115 19.76 21.07 5.19
CA SER A 115 18.31 21.22 5.06
C SER A 115 17.63 19.86 4.93
N LEU A 116 18.19 18.95 4.12
CA LEU A 116 17.67 17.60 3.91
C LEU A 116 17.70 16.78 5.22
N LYS A 117 18.83 16.79 5.93
CA LYS A 117 18.96 16.09 7.22
C LYS A 117 17.95 16.61 8.24
N ASN A 118 17.78 17.93 8.33
CA ASN A 118 16.84 18.57 9.25
C ASN A 118 15.38 18.22 8.89
N ALA A 119 15.02 18.27 7.60
CA ALA A 119 13.68 17.94 7.14
C ALA A 119 13.35 16.45 7.38
N VAL A 120 14.27 15.54 7.10
CA VAL A 120 14.09 14.10 7.40
C VAL A 120 13.88 13.87 8.89
N LYS A 121 14.70 14.50 9.76
CA LYS A 121 14.54 14.38 11.22
C LYS A 121 13.22 14.94 11.73
N LYS A 122 12.75 16.06 11.17
CA LYS A 122 11.43 16.63 11.44
C LYS A 122 10.33 15.64 11.09
N TRP A 123 10.35 15.07 9.89
CA TRP A 123 9.35 14.10 9.43
C TRP A 123 9.38 12.78 10.18
N GLU A 124 10.57 12.31 10.60
CA GLU A 124 10.69 11.17 11.51
C GLU A 124 9.90 11.41 12.79
N GLY A 125 10.04 12.59 13.41
CA GLY A 125 9.30 12.97 14.61
C GLY A 125 7.78 13.03 14.39
N ILE A 126 7.35 13.55 13.23
CA ILE A 126 5.93 13.59 12.84
C ILE A 126 5.37 12.17 12.73
N PHE A 127 6.00 11.29 11.96
CA PHE A 127 5.53 9.92 11.78
C PHE A 127 5.56 9.11 13.07
N LYS A 128 6.62 9.22 13.89
CA LYS A 128 6.67 8.57 15.21
C LYS A 128 5.52 8.99 16.11
N LYS A 129 5.11 10.26 16.05
CA LYS A 129 3.97 10.77 16.83
C LYS A 129 2.63 10.27 16.28
N GLU A 130 2.43 10.33 14.97
CA GLU A 130 1.19 9.87 14.31
C GLU A 130 0.94 8.37 14.54
N TYR A 131 2.00 7.56 14.48
CA TYR A 131 1.92 6.09 14.59
C TYR A 131 2.44 5.54 15.93
N ALA A 132 2.47 6.37 16.98
CA ALA A 132 3.01 6.00 18.29
C ALA A 132 2.34 4.75 18.91
N PHE A 133 1.08 4.48 18.56
CA PHE A 133 0.33 3.35 19.08
C PHE A 133 0.45 2.09 18.21
N THR A 134 0.53 2.24 16.89
CA THR A 134 0.46 1.13 15.93
C THR A 134 1.83 0.67 15.42
N ASP A 135 2.81 1.59 15.31
CA ASP A 135 4.12 1.34 14.70
C ASP A 135 5.25 1.94 15.57
N LYS A 136 5.31 1.51 16.84
CA LYS A 136 6.24 2.02 17.87
C LYS A 136 7.72 2.01 17.48
N ASN A 137 8.11 1.09 16.61
CA ASN A 137 9.49 0.91 16.16
C ASN A 137 9.80 1.64 14.85
N LEU A 138 8.88 2.46 14.34
CA LEU A 138 9.07 3.24 13.12
C LEU A 138 10.33 4.09 13.21
N GLN A 139 11.17 4.00 12.19
CA GLN A 139 12.39 4.79 12.04
C GLN A 139 12.48 5.33 10.62
N VAL A 140 12.96 6.56 10.49
CA VAL A 140 13.34 7.16 9.21
C VAL A 140 14.83 7.46 9.27
N ALA A 141 15.59 6.96 8.30
CA ALA A 141 17.03 7.11 8.26
C ALA A 141 17.48 7.67 6.91
N LEU A 142 18.48 8.54 6.95
CA LEU A 142 19.15 9.08 5.79
C LEU A 142 20.64 8.74 5.87
N LEU A 143 21.14 7.99 4.89
CA LEU A 143 22.55 7.60 4.80
C LEU A 143 23.17 8.14 3.50
N PRO A 144 24.46 8.51 3.47
CA PRO A 144 25.15 8.80 2.22
C PRO A 144 25.10 7.59 1.27
N HIS A 145 24.90 7.84 -0.02
CA HIS A 145 24.99 6.85 -1.10
C HIS A 145 26.08 7.30 -2.07
N THR A 146 27.16 6.54 -2.16
CA THR A 146 28.37 6.97 -2.90
C THR A 146 28.33 6.63 -4.39
N LYS A 147 27.44 5.72 -4.80
CA LYS A 147 27.28 5.34 -6.21
C LYS A 147 26.46 6.40 -6.94
N GLN A 148 26.97 6.86 -8.08
CA GLN A 148 26.17 7.68 -8.99
C GLN A 148 25.07 6.82 -9.62
N GLU A 149 23.86 7.38 -9.68
CA GLU A 149 22.71 6.76 -10.29
C GLU A 149 22.10 7.68 -11.37
N SER A 150 21.27 7.12 -12.23
CA SER A 150 20.37 7.92 -13.05
C SER A 150 19.17 8.40 -12.21
N LEU A 151 18.57 9.51 -12.62
CA LEU A 151 17.41 10.10 -11.95
C LEU A 151 16.15 9.83 -12.78
N LEU A 152 15.00 9.76 -12.12
CA LEU A 152 13.70 9.81 -12.78
C LEU A 152 13.59 11.11 -13.58
N GLU A 153 13.02 11.03 -14.78
CA GLU A 153 12.55 12.22 -15.50
C GLU A 153 11.46 12.94 -14.67
N ASP A 154 11.41 14.27 -14.77
CA ASP A 154 10.63 15.12 -13.87
C ASP A 154 9.12 14.86 -13.99
N GLN A 155 8.59 14.74 -15.21
CA GLN A 155 7.18 14.47 -15.44
C GLN A 155 6.77 13.08 -14.92
N PHE A 156 7.59 12.06 -15.14
CA PHE A 156 7.34 10.73 -14.58
C PHE A 156 7.39 10.75 -13.05
N ARG A 157 8.39 11.39 -12.45
CA ARG A 157 8.52 11.54 -11.00
C ARG A 157 7.25 12.15 -10.40
N GLU A 158 6.76 13.24 -10.96
CA GLU A 158 5.55 13.92 -10.49
C GLU A 158 4.31 13.02 -10.62
N ASN A 159 4.13 12.38 -11.77
CA ASN A 159 3.00 11.47 -11.99
C ASN A 159 3.04 10.28 -11.04
N LEU A 160 4.24 9.73 -10.77
CA LEU A 160 4.43 8.63 -9.82
C LEU A 160 4.06 9.03 -8.40
N LEU A 161 4.56 10.17 -7.93
CA LEU A 161 4.28 10.62 -6.58
C LEU A 161 2.78 10.93 -6.41
N GLN A 162 2.15 11.57 -7.39
CA GLN A 162 0.71 11.85 -7.40
C GLN A 162 -0.11 10.56 -7.43
N ALA A 163 0.26 9.61 -8.30
CA ALA A 163 -0.41 8.31 -8.44
C ALA A 163 -0.39 7.52 -7.13
N LEU A 164 0.76 7.40 -6.48
CA LEU A 164 0.89 6.74 -5.19
C LEU A 164 0.16 7.50 -4.08
N TYR A 165 0.07 8.84 -4.15
CA TYR A 165 -0.67 9.64 -3.18
C TYR A 165 -2.18 9.42 -3.30
N ALA A 166 -2.70 9.46 -4.52
CA ALA A 166 -4.12 9.33 -4.85
C ALA A 166 -4.65 7.90 -4.76
N CYS A 167 -3.79 6.89 -4.96
CA CYS A 167 -4.21 5.50 -4.91
C CYS A 167 -4.80 5.14 -3.53
N PRO A 168 -6.05 4.62 -3.48
CA PRO A 168 -6.69 4.20 -2.23
C PRO A 168 -5.82 3.16 -1.50
N ASN A 169 -5.71 3.24 -0.18
CA ASN A 169 -4.99 2.26 0.63
C ASN A 169 -5.60 2.16 2.03
N GLY A 170 -5.71 0.96 2.57
CA GLY A 170 -6.41 0.66 3.81
C GLY A 170 -7.89 0.36 3.57
N ILE A 171 -8.73 0.72 4.55
CA ILE A 171 -10.18 0.55 4.47
C ILE A 171 -10.75 1.49 3.40
N TYR A 172 -11.43 0.94 2.41
CA TYR A 172 -12.20 1.70 1.43
C TYR A 172 -13.65 1.88 1.90
N ARG A 173 -14.24 0.84 2.51
CA ARG A 173 -15.59 0.89 3.06
C ARG A 173 -15.79 -0.13 4.19
N MET A 174 -16.48 0.30 5.25
CA MET A 174 -16.99 -0.57 6.31
C MET A 174 -18.35 -1.14 5.93
N ASN A 175 -18.65 -2.35 6.38
CA ASN A 175 -19.96 -2.97 6.19
C ASN A 175 -21.02 -2.19 6.99
N PRO A 176 -22.14 -1.77 6.37
CA PRO A 176 -23.16 -0.98 7.06
C PRO A 176 -24.08 -1.81 7.98
N ARG A 177 -24.05 -3.14 7.88
CA ARG A 177 -24.92 -4.07 8.63
C ARG A 177 -24.19 -4.82 9.74
N ILE A 178 -22.88 -5.00 9.60
CA ILE A 178 -22.06 -5.77 10.55
C ILE A 178 -20.99 -4.82 11.09
N ASN A 179 -21.10 -4.51 12.39
CA ASN A 179 -20.15 -3.62 13.06
C ASN A 179 -18.71 -4.17 12.94
N GLU A 180 -17.74 -3.27 12.79
CA GLU A 180 -16.30 -3.58 12.69
C GLU A 180 -15.87 -4.45 11.50
N LEU A 181 -16.78 -4.90 10.65
CA LEU A 181 -16.44 -5.67 9.46
C LEU A 181 -16.02 -4.74 8.31
N VAL A 182 -14.79 -4.90 7.86
CA VAL A 182 -14.31 -4.26 6.62
C VAL A 182 -14.98 -4.92 5.43
N GLN A 183 -15.71 -4.13 4.63
CA GLN A 183 -16.38 -4.63 3.43
C GLN A 183 -15.43 -4.62 2.24
N THR A 184 -14.73 -3.51 2.03
CA THR A 184 -13.83 -3.28 0.88
C THR A 184 -12.54 -2.62 1.36
N SER A 185 -11.39 -3.11 0.90
CA SER A 185 -10.07 -2.57 1.26
C SER A 185 -9.04 -2.73 0.14
N ASN A 186 -7.97 -1.95 0.20
CA ASN A 186 -6.80 -2.08 -0.68
C ASN A 186 -5.50 -2.09 0.12
N ASN A 187 -4.48 -2.77 -0.40
CA ASN A 187 -3.12 -2.70 0.10
C ASN A 187 -2.15 -2.47 -1.05
N ILE A 188 -1.45 -1.32 -1.05
CA ILE A 188 -0.31 -1.09 -1.95
C ILE A 188 0.88 -1.88 -1.41
N ALA A 189 1.00 -3.12 -1.86
CA ALA A 189 1.88 -4.13 -1.30
C ALA A 189 3.33 -4.00 -1.77
N LYS A 190 3.54 -3.51 -3.00
CA LYS A 190 4.86 -3.41 -3.61
C LYS A 190 4.95 -2.15 -4.48
N VAL A 191 6.05 -1.42 -4.32
CA VAL A 191 6.48 -0.36 -5.23
C VAL A 191 7.92 -0.65 -5.62
N SER A 192 8.18 -0.79 -6.91
CA SER A 192 9.51 -1.02 -7.47
C SER A 192 9.70 -0.07 -8.63
N VAL A 193 10.64 0.88 -8.51
CA VAL A 193 10.96 1.89 -9.50
C VAL A 193 12.47 1.97 -9.59
N GLN A 194 13.06 1.45 -10.66
CA GLN A 194 14.51 1.40 -10.86
C GLN A 194 14.84 1.09 -12.32
N ASP A 195 16.02 1.49 -12.78
CA ASP A 195 16.56 1.10 -14.10
C ASP A 195 15.60 1.34 -15.28
N GLY A 196 14.87 2.46 -15.26
CA GLY A 196 13.90 2.81 -16.32
C GLY A 196 12.63 1.97 -16.33
N ASN A 197 12.39 1.15 -15.31
CA ASN A 197 11.22 0.28 -15.18
C ASN A 197 10.50 0.53 -13.86
N PHE A 198 9.17 0.47 -13.88
CA PHE A 198 8.35 0.54 -12.68
C PHE A 198 7.32 -0.59 -12.60
N SER A 199 6.97 -0.97 -11.38
CA SER A 199 5.91 -1.90 -11.05
C SER A 199 5.31 -1.55 -9.69
N ILE A 200 3.99 -1.35 -9.65
CA ILE A 200 3.21 -1.07 -8.45
C ILE A 200 2.16 -2.16 -8.31
N GLY A 201 2.27 -2.95 -7.25
CA GLY A 201 1.37 -4.06 -6.96
C GLY A 201 0.41 -3.73 -5.83
N CYS A 202 -0.89 -3.85 -6.09
CA CYS A 202 -1.96 -3.72 -5.10
C CYS A 202 -2.74 -5.03 -4.96
N LEU A 203 -3.28 -5.28 -3.77
CA LEU A 203 -4.26 -6.33 -3.53
C LEU A 203 -5.56 -5.71 -3.03
N GLY A 204 -6.56 -5.66 -3.90
CA GLY A 204 -7.92 -5.24 -3.56
C GLY A 204 -8.71 -6.39 -2.99
N ARG A 205 -9.52 -6.13 -1.96
CA ARG A 205 -10.39 -7.12 -1.31
C ARG A 205 -11.79 -6.55 -1.15
N SER A 206 -12.80 -7.39 -1.34
CA SER A 206 -14.19 -7.01 -1.06
C SER A 206 -15.09 -8.22 -0.81
N SER A 207 -16.02 -8.12 0.13
CA SER A 207 -17.12 -9.10 0.25
C SER A 207 -18.24 -8.89 -0.78
N VAL A 208 -18.18 -7.80 -1.55
CA VAL A 208 -19.14 -7.43 -2.60
C VAL A 208 -18.39 -7.24 -3.92
N ASP A 209 -18.64 -8.12 -4.90
CA ASP A 209 -17.87 -8.12 -6.15
C ASP A 209 -17.99 -6.83 -6.98
N SER A 210 -19.17 -6.18 -6.99
CA SER A 210 -19.34 -4.90 -7.68
C SER A 210 -18.48 -3.79 -7.08
N GLU A 211 -18.32 -3.75 -5.76
CA GLU A 211 -17.45 -2.79 -5.07
C GLU A 211 -15.97 -3.13 -5.23
N LYS A 212 -15.63 -4.42 -5.37
CA LYS A 212 -14.26 -4.85 -5.73
C LYS A 212 -13.85 -4.20 -7.05
N MET A 213 -14.74 -4.22 -8.04
CA MET A 213 -14.49 -3.64 -9.35
C MET A 213 -14.52 -2.10 -9.36
N ASP A 214 -15.34 -1.47 -8.52
CA ASP A 214 -15.28 -0.02 -8.30
C ASP A 214 -13.91 0.41 -7.74
N LEU A 215 -13.42 -0.30 -6.71
CA LEU A 215 -12.08 -0.06 -6.15
C LEU A 215 -10.99 -0.24 -7.21
N VAL A 216 -11.08 -1.26 -8.07
CA VAL A 216 -10.15 -1.46 -9.20
C VAL A 216 -10.15 -0.25 -10.13
N ASN A 217 -11.32 0.32 -10.42
CA ASN A 217 -11.43 1.51 -11.27
C ASN A 217 -10.84 2.76 -10.59
N ALA A 218 -11.00 2.91 -9.27
CA ALA A 218 -10.35 3.98 -8.51
C ALA A 218 -8.81 3.86 -8.57
N ILE A 219 -8.27 2.64 -8.45
CA ILE A 219 -6.82 2.38 -8.59
C ILE A 219 -6.36 2.69 -10.02
N ARG A 220 -7.11 2.27 -11.04
CA ARG A 220 -6.81 2.61 -12.45
C ARG A 220 -6.77 4.10 -12.70
N ALA A 221 -7.74 4.84 -12.16
CA ALA A 221 -7.78 6.29 -12.28
C ALA A 221 -6.56 6.95 -11.63
N ALA A 222 -6.15 6.49 -10.44
CA ALA A 222 -4.95 6.99 -9.76
C ALA A 222 -3.67 6.73 -10.59
N PHE A 223 -3.59 5.62 -11.31
CA PHE A 223 -2.40 5.23 -12.07
C PHE A 223 -2.39 5.71 -13.53
N ALA A 224 -3.45 6.36 -14.01
CA ALA A 224 -3.58 6.77 -15.41
C ALA A 224 -2.42 7.65 -15.91
N GLY A 225 -1.88 8.54 -15.07
CA GLY A 225 -0.77 9.44 -15.42
C GLY A 225 0.57 8.73 -15.64
N LEU A 226 0.72 7.48 -15.17
CA LEU A 226 1.95 6.71 -15.32
C LEU A 226 2.16 6.15 -16.73
N LYS A 227 1.11 6.11 -17.56
CA LYS A 227 1.13 5.52 -18.90
C LYS A 227 1.65 4.07 -18.94
N GLY A 228 1.52 3.34 -17.83
CA GLY A 228 1.84 1.92 -17.74
C GLY A 228 0.68 1.02 -18.14
N THR A 229 0.96 -0.27 -18.26
CA THR A 229 -0.06 -1.32 -18.42
C THR A 229 -0.61 -1.70 -17.06
N ILE A 230 -1.93 -1.83 -16.95
CA ILE A 230 -2.59 -2.32 -15.73
C ILE A 230 -3.13 -3.73 -15.98
N GLU A 231 -2.61 -4.69 -15.23
CA GLU A 231 -2.99 -6.09 -15.29
C GLU A 231 -3.78 -6.49 -14.05
N LEU A 232 -4.85 -7.25 -14.28
CA LEU A 232 -5.64 -7.88 -13.22
C LEU A 232 -5.34 -9.38 -13.21
N SER A 233 -5.14 -9.95 -12.03
CA SER A 233 -4.92 -11.39 -11.89
C SER A 233 -5.38 -11.91 -10.54
N GLY A 234 -5.41 -13.24 -10.40
CA GLY A 234 -5.72 -13.89 -9.13
C GLY A 234 -7.09 -13.56 -8.57
N GLU A 235 -8.08 -13.27 -9.43
CA GLU A 235 -9.42 -12.94 -8.99
C GLU A 235 -10.10 -14.16 -8.34
N TYR A 236 -10.71 -13.94 -7.18
CA TYR A 236 -11.66 -14.87 -6.57
C TYR A 236 -12.88 -14.11 -6.03
N PRO A 237 -14.07 -14.74 -6.06
CA PRO A 237 -15.30 -14.11 -5.63
C PRO A 237 -15.32 -13.93 -4.12
N GLY A 238 -16.06 -12.92 -3.66
CA GLY A 238 -16.43 -12.81 -2.25
C GLY A 238 -17.58 -13.75 -1.91
N TRP A 239 -17.67 -14.12 -0.64
CA TRP A 239 -18.87 -14.70 -0.05
C TRP A 239 -19.52 -13.64 0.84
N GLU A 240 -20.53 -12.97 0.30
CA GLU A 240 -21.26 -11.91 1.02
C GLU A 240 -21.96 -12.48 2.26
N PRO A 241 -21.74 -11.88 3.46
CA PRO A 241 -22.42 -12.29 4.68
C PRO A 241 -23.94 -12.13 4.60
N LYS A 242 -24.68 -13.17 5.00
CA LYS A 242 -26.15 -13.13 5.14
C LYS A 242 -26.57 -13.48 6.58
N PRO A 243 -26.51 -12.52 7.52
CA PRO A 243 -26.78 -12.77 8.95
C PRO A 243 -28.18 -13.33 9.26
N ASP A 244 -29.13 -13.09 8.37
CA ASP A 244 -30.54 -13.49 8.50
C ASP A 244 -30.88 -14.80 7.77
N ALA A 245 -29.88 -15.49 7.21
CA ALA A 245 -30.09 -16.76 6.52
C ALA A 245 -30.58 -17.83 7.50
N SER A 246 -31.54 -18.67 7.07
CA SER A 246 -32.19 -19.66 7.95
C SER A 246 -31.20 -20.58 8.67
N ILE A 247 -30.16 -21.05 7.96
CA ILE A 247 -29.13 -21.90 8.55
C ILE A 247 -28.28 -21.18 9.59
N VAL A 248 -27.99 -19.89 9.39
CA VAL A 248 -27.22 -19.07 10.35
C VAL A 248 -28.02 -18.90 11.64
N THR A 249 -29.32 -18.63 11.53
CA THR A 249 -30.22 -18.55 12.69
C THR A 249 -30.32 -19.87 13.44
N ILE A 250 -30.39 -21.01 12.74
CA ILE A 250 -30.42 -22.33 13.36
C ILE A 250 -29.13 -22.58 14.14
N MET A 251 -27.97 -22.38 13.51
CA MET A 251 -26.67 -22.63 14.15
C MET A 251 -26.44 -21.72 15.36
N ARG A 252 -26.79 -20.42 15.26
CA ARG A 252 -26.71 -19.46 16.37
C ARG A 252 -27.59 -19.81 17.57
N ASN A 253 -28.67 -20.56 17.37
CA ASN A 253 -29.54 -20.97 18.47
C ASN A 253 -29.09 -22.29 19.12
N LEU A 254 -28.26 -23.08 18.43
CA LEU A 254 -27.77 -24.38 18.90
C LEU A 254 -26.48 -24.26 19.71
N TYR A 255 -25.67 -23.24 19.42
CA TYR A 255 -24.41 -22.90 20.07
C TYR A 255 -24.54 -21.55 20.76
#